data_AF-A0A830GDF2-F1
#
_entry.id   AF-A0A830GDF2-F1
#
_cell.length_a   1.000
_cell.length_b   1.000
_cell.length_c   1.000
_cell.angle_alpha   90.00
_cell.angle_beta   90.00
_cell.angle_gamma   90.00
#
_symmetry.space_group_name_H-M   'P 1'
#
loop_
_entity.id
_entity.type
_entity.pdbx_description
1 polymer ?
#
loop_
_entity_poly.entity_id
_entity_poly.type
_entity_poly.pdbx_seq_one_letter_code
_entity_poly.pdbx_strand_id
1 'polypeptide(L)'
;MGALLEASERAIEEDGAEVICLGCAGMGKLDVELEAELPVPVIDSVGAAAVHAESLVQLGKTTSKVLTYRSPEPKRIRGYPDVYQFEE
;
A
#
# COMPACT_ATOMS: atom_id res chain seq x y z
N MET A 1 -8.43 10.05 -16.52
CA MET A 1 -7.30 9.31 -17.10
C MET A 1 -6.17 10.21 -17.57
N GLY A 2 -6.41 11.22 -18.43
CA GLY A 2 -5.34 12.01 -19.06
C GLY A 2 -4.21 12.51 -18.14
N ALA A 3 -4.54 13.09 -16.98
CA ALA A 3 -3.52 13.56 -16.03
C ALA A 3 -2.65 12.45 -15.42
N LEU A 4 -3.17 11.22 -15.29
CA LEU A 4 -2.39 10.07 -14.81
C LEU A 4 -1.45 9.54 -15.88
N LEU A 5 -1.91 9.50 -17.13
CA LEU A 5 -1.09 9.09 -18.27
C LEU A 5 0.08 10.06 -18.47
N GLU A 6 -0.21 11.37 -18.53
CA GLU A 6 0.80 12.42 -18.68
C GLU A 6 1.84 12.36 -17.54
N ALA A 7 1.39 12.20 -16.29
CA ALA A 7 2.30 12.08 -15.15
C ALA A 7 3.17 10.82 -15.24
N SER A 8 2.62 9.72 -15.77
CA SER A 8 3.33 8.45 -15.93
C SER A 8 4.38 8.52 -17.05
N GLU A 9 4.02 9.10 -18.20
CA GLU A 9 4.95 9.34 -19.32
C GLU A 9 6.13 10.20 -18.86
N ARG A 10 5.85 11.29 -18.13
CA ARG A 10 6.90 12.14 -17.56
C ARG A 10 7.80 11.38 -16.58
N ALA A 11 7.23 10.55 -15.71
CA ALA A 11 8.04 9.73 -14.80
C ALA A 11 8.94 8.74 -15.56
N ILE A 12 8.48 8.19 -16.68
CA ILE A 12 9.29 7.29 -17.51
C ILE A 12 10.40 8.07 -18.23
N GLU A 13 10.07 9.19 -18.87
CA GLU A 13 11.01 9.96 -19.71
C GLU A 13 12.00 10.80 -18.89
N GLU A 14 11.54 11.46 -17.83
CA GLU A 14 12.33 12.40 -17.03
C GLU A 14 13.06 11.69 -15.88
N ASP A 15 12.41 10.74 -15.21
CA ASP A 15 12.95 10.07 -14.01
C ASP A 15 13.52 8.68 -14.30
N GLY A 16 13.28 8.12 -15.49
CA GLY A 16 13.70 6.77 -15.86
C GLY A 16 12.89 5.68 -15.16
N ALA A 17 11.61 5.92 -14.87
CA ALA A 17 10.74 4.92 -14.26
C ALA A 17 10.52 3.72 -15.20
N GLU A 18 10.77 2.51 -14.69
CA GLU A 18 10.57 1.25 -15.43
C GLU A 18 9.28 0.51 -15.02
N VAL A 19 8.54 1.06 -14.04
CA VAL A 19 7.25 0.57 -13.52
C VAL A 19 6.49 1.76 -12.92
N ILE A 20 5.16 1.79 -13.05
CA ILE A 20 4.29 2.78 -12.40
C ILE A 20 3.48 2.13 -11.27
N CYS A 21 3.48 2.74 -10.09
CA CYS A 21 2.65 2.30 -8.96
C CYS A 21 1.50 3.27 -8.72
N LEU A 22 0.26 2.79 -8.72
CA LEU A 22 -0.91 3.64 -8.45
C LEU A 22 -0.92 4.07 -6.97
N GLY A 23 -0.76 5.37 -6.75
CA GLY A 23 -0.53 5.95 -5.42
C GLY A 23 -1.78 6.22 -4.56
N CYS A 24 -2.98 5.86 -5.03
CA CYS A 24 -4.22 6.10 -4.30
C CYS A 24 -5.18 4.91 -4.42
N ALA A 25 -5.81 4.54 -3.30
CA ALA A 25 -6.79 3.46 -3.25
C ALA A 25 -8.00 3.68 -4.18
N GLY A 26 -8.31 4.94 -4.51
CA GLY A 26 -9.37 5.29 -5.47
C GLY A 26 -9.00 5.08 -6.95
N MET A 27 -7.78 4.63 -7.25
CA MET A 27 -7.29 4.39 -8.62
C MET A 27 -7.33 2.91 -9.03
N GLY A 28 -7.90 2.03 -8.19
CA GLY A 28 -7.96 0.60 -8.51
C GLY A 28 -8.66 0.34 -9.85
N LYS A 29 -8.17 -0.68 -10.58
CA LYS A 29 -8.57 -1.05 -11.96
C LYS A 29 -8.13 -0.11 -13.08
N LEU A 30 -7.51 1.03 -12.77
CA LEU A 30 -6.92 1.91 -13.79
C LEU A 30 -5.55 1.40 -14.28
N ASP A 31 -4.97 0.43 -13.57
CA ASP A 31 -3.70 -0.24 -13.90
C ASP A 31 -3.78 -0.89 -15.29
N VAL A 32 -4.86 -1.62 -15.58
CA VAL A 32 -5.07 -2.26 -16.88
C VAL A 32 -5.18 -1.25 -18.02
N GLU A 33 -5.90 -0.14 -17.79
CA GLU A 33 -6.08 0.90 -18.82
C GLU A 33 -4.79 1.69 -19.07
N LEU A 34 -4.02 2.01 -18.01
CA LEU A 34 -2.75 2.71 -18.14
C LEU A 34 -1.65 1.82 -18.71
N GLU A 35 -1.58 0.55 -18.32
CA GLU A 35 -0.59 -0.41 -18.83
C GLU A 35 -0.77 -0.68 -20.33
N ALA A 36 -1.99 -0.58 -20.85
CA ALA A 36 -2.25 -0.69 -22.28
C ALA A 36 -1.66 0.48 -23.11
N GLU A 37 -1.48 1.65 -22.49
CA GLU A 37 -0.98 2.87 -23.12
C GLU A 37 0.51 3.14 -22.84
N LEU A 38 1.06 2.54 -21.78
CA LEU A 38 2.42 2.78 -21.31
C LEU A 38 3.36 1.62 -21.70
N PRO A 39 4.66 1.91 -21.94
CA PRO A 39 5.64 0.88 -22.30
C PRO A 39 6.15 0.06 -21.10
N VAL A 40 5.61 0.30 -19.90
CA VAL A 40 6.07 -0.28 -18.63
C VAL A 40 4.88 -0.83 -17.83
N PRO A 41 5.11 -1.83 -16.94
CA PRO A 41 4.04 -2.36 -16.10
C PRO A 41 3.43 -1.31 -15.18
N VAL A 42 2.14 -1.46 -14.88
CA VAL A 42 1.41 -0.62 -13.93
C VAL A 42 0.83 -1.47 -12.80
N ILE A 43 1.14 -1.12 -11.56
CA ILE A 43 0.75 -1.88 -10.37
C ILE A 43 -0.40 -1.18 -9.63
N ASP A 44 -1.56 -1.84 -9.56
CA ASP A 44 -2.58 -1.50 -8.56
C ASP A 44 -2.08 -1.85 -7.15
N SER A 45 -1.80 -0.81 -6.36
CA SER A 45 -1.29 -0.96 -5.00
C SER A 45 -2.29 -1.66 -4.06
N VAL A 46 -3.59 -1.56 -4.31
CA VAL A 46 -4.61 -2.22 -3.48
C VAL A 46 -4.62 -3.73 -3.74
N GLY A 47 -4.72 -4.14 -5.01
CA GLY A 47 -4.64 -5.55 -5.40
C GLY A 47 -3.32 -6.20 -4.97
N ALA A 48 -2.20 -5.52 -5.20
CA ALA A 48 -0.88 -6.01 -4.79
C ALA A 48 -0.76 -6.20 -3.27
N ALA A 49 -1.28 -5.25 -2.47
CA ALA A 49 -1.27 -5.36 -1.01
C ALA A 49 -2.14 -6.54 -0.50
N ALA A 50 -3.27 -6.82 -1.16
CA ALA A 50 -4.12 -7.96 -0.79
C ALA A 50 -3.38 -9.30 -0.98
N VAL A 51 -2.76 -9.51 -2.15
CA VAL A 51 -1.96 -10.71 -2.43
C VAL A 51 -0.77 -10.83 -1.46
N HIS A 52 -0.12 -9.71 -1.13
CA HIS A 52 0.95 -9.71 -0.15
C HIS A 52 0.46 -10.16 1.24
N ALA A 53 -0.67 -9.63 1.71
CA ALA A 53 -1.25 -10.03 2.99
C ALA A 53 -1.64 -11.52 3.00
N GLU A 54 -2.25 -12.02 1.93
CA GLU A 54 -2.57 -13.45 1.77
C GLU A 54 -1.32 -14.33 1.85
N SER A 55 -0.22 -13.93 1.20
CA SER A 55 1.04 -14.67 1.24
C SER A 55 1.60 -14.84 2.65
N LEU A 56 1.49 -13.81 3.50
CA LEU A 56 1.93 -13.86 4.89
C LEU A 56 1.08 -14.85 5.70
N VAL A 57 -0.24 -14.86 5.46
CA VAL A 57 -1.17 -15.81 6.08
C VAL A 57 -0.85 -17.24 5.66
N GLN A 58 -0.64 -17.48 4.36
CA GLN A 58 -0.27 -18.80 3.83
C GLN A 58 1.03 -19.34 4.44
N LEU A 59 2.01 -18.47 4.66
CA LEU A 59 3.29 -18.81 5.28
C LEU A 59 3.25 -18.91 6.81
N GLY A 60 2.10 -18.67 7.45
CA GLY A 60 1.95 -18.65 8.90
C GLY A 60 2.78 -17.56 9.58
N LYS A 61 2.99 -16.42 8.90
CA LYS A 61 3.78 -15.29 9.40
C LYS A 61 2.87 -14.18 9.93
N THR A 62 3.33 -13.52 10.98
CA THR A 62 2.66 -12.38 11.61
C THR A 62 3.68 -11.32 12.01
N THR A 63 3.21 -10.12 12.34
CA THR A 63 4.06 -9.03 12.83
C THR A 63 4.78 -9.44 14.12
N SER A 64 6.12 -9.39 14.10
CA SER A 64 6.94 -9.68 15.29
C SER A 64 6.65 -8.71 16.43
N LYS A 65 6.35 -9.24 17.62
CA LYS A 65 6.05 -8.46 18.84
C LYS A 65 7.23 -8.33 19.80
N VAL A 66 8.44 -8.72 19.38
CA VAL A 66 9.64 -8.77 20.25
C VAL A 66 10.09 -7.36 20.70
N LEU A 67 10.07 -6.38 19.78
CA LEU A 67 10.62 -5.04 20.03
C LEU A 67 9.75 -3.93 19.43
N THR A 68 10.05 -3.45 18.21
CA THR A 68 9.45 -2.24 17.61
C THR A 68 7.93 -2.28 17.56
N TYR A 69 7.37 -3.44 17.19
CA TYR A 69 5.92 -3.62 17.10
C TYR A 69 5.34 -4.38 18.29
N ARG A 70 5.99 -4.36 19.47
CA ARG A 70 5.38 -4.88 20.71
C ARG A 70 4.00 -4.24 20.93
N SER A 71 3.12 -4.89 21.67
CA SER A 71 1.89 -4.25 22.12
C SER A 71 2.20 -2.90 22.82
N PRO A 72 1.37 -1.87 22.63
CA PRO A 72 1.54 -0.59 23.30
C PRO A 72 1.66 -0.79 24.82
N GLU A 73 2.54 -0.03 25.46
CA GLU A 73 2.65 -0.04 26.93
C GLU A 73 1.38 0.51 27.57
N PRO A 74 0.94 -0.06 28.71
CA PRO A 74 -0.21 0.43 29.45
C PRO A 74 -0.03 1.91 29.84
N LYS A 75 -0.91 2.75 29.32
CA LYS A 75 -1.04 4.16 29.71
C LYS A 75 -2.40 4.69 29.33
N ARG A 76 -2.90 5.68 30.09
CA ARG A 76 -4.15 6.34 29.77
C ARG A 76 -4.03 7.14 28.46
N ILE A 77 -4.79 6.74 27.44
CA ILE A 77 -4.88 7.43 26.15
C ILE A 77 -6.04 8.42 26.21
N ARG A 78 -5.72 9.71 26.27
CA ARG A 78 -6.73 10.78 26.33
C ARG A 78 -7.44 10.94 24.98
N GLY A 79 -8.74 11.25 25.01
CA GLY A 79 -9.54 11.49 23.80
C GLY A 79 -10.00 10.24 23.06
N TYR A 80 -9.76 9.04 23.63
CA TYR A 80 -10.19 7.76 23.07
C TYR A 80 -11.10 7.01 24.05
N PRO A 81 -12.09 6.24 23.56
CA PRO A 81 -12.96 5.42 24.40
C PRO A 81 -12.21 4.25 25.04
N ASP A 82 -12.88 3.59 26.00
CA ASP A 82 -12.30 2.53 26.83
C ASP A 82 -11.78 1.34 26.01
N VAL A 83 -12.38 1.04 24.85
CA VAL A 83 -11.95 -0.03 23.94
C VAL A 83 -10.55 0.17 23.34
N TYR A 84 -9.97 1.38 23.47
CA TYR A 84 -8.60 1.67 23.05
C TYR A 84 -7.67 1.93 24.24
N GLN A 85 -8.10 1.62 25.46
CA GLN A 85 -7.21 1.62 26.62
C GLN A 85 -6.59 0.22 26.69
N PHE A 86 -5.29 0.14 26.42
CA PHE A 86 -4.55 -1.12 26.48
C PHE A 86 -4.25 -1.42 27.95
N GLU A 87 -4.98 -2.38 28.53
CA GLU A 87 -4.69 -2.95 29.86
C GLU A 87 -3.55 -3.98 29.76
N GLU A 88 -2.94 -4.34 30.90
CA GLU A 88 -1.91 -5.40 30.96
C GLU A 88 -2.42 -6.78 30.54
#